data_AF-A0A812RZN9-F1
#
_entry.id   AF-A0A812RZN9-F1
#
_cell.length_a   1.000
_cell.length_b   1.000
_cell.length_c   1.000
_cell.angle_alpha   90.00
_cell.angle_beta   90.00
_cell.angle_gamma   90.00
#
_symmetry.space_group_name_H-M   'P 1'
#
loop_
_entity.id
_entity.type
_entity.pdbx_description
1 polymer ?
#
loop_
_entity_poly.entity_id
_entity_poly.type
_entity_poly.pdbx_seq_one_letter_code
_entity_poly.pdbx_strand_id
1 'polypeptide(L)'
;MDPASWAISDVATAVTASLLLYCHWRCTQQDLRRGIEQLFSCASFCDGQAKNAAEQTMEARIDEEVGKMRVKTFNLSCRVMVHIGVIAVLLALVEAPRSFRGLLWLIWMFLPYLVDLASVLGYVRFTPSSVRFICIGIYLCALGGTVSLAWIPKDEYVGRAGVSVAAQLVLGISFPDKAVAAPFAFCFMAAYVWTAIEVCGVEAINVWFLFQQGFQLVLNILVPAVLEKINRDRIAASFQSKDSDALISGFRQMLRGICDGDLLLDGDFKISGSAGCLKRILETTRDFVGEPFPDLIDKSDKDALVMFDDFLTRSTPKTASEESEQQQSTPPCLRVALKSPSGRTVPVDVFHVCLPNLFGTDSVHHLLALTEDSEARVQPDATQDAIPQSLLNSRGSGSIRSAASSDSEVVEAYDELAELTLLLDTSRQLIDIEEAHIRFVRQSERAEMRLGMPTLKRCRASIVSSVQKSQAF
;
A
#
# COMPACT_ATOMS: atom_id res chain seq x y z
N MET A 1 43.31 -50.11 -1.40
CA MET A 1 43.36 -48.65 -1.61
C MET A 1 44.47 -48.12 -0.75
N ASP A 2 45.41 -47.38 -1.34
CA ASP A 2 46.56 -46.85 -0.60
C ASP A 2 46.12 -45.70 0.30
N PRO A 3 46.49 -45.68 1.59
CA PRO A 3 46.16 -44.61 2.52
C PRO A 3 46.67 -43.24 2.06
N ALA A 4 47.70 -43.21 1.21
CA ALA A 4 48.19 -41.98 0.56
C ALA A 4 47.15 -41.32 -0.37
N SER A 5 46.26 -42.09 -1.00
CA SER A 5 45.22 -41.54 -1.89
C SER A 5 44.14 -40.76 -1.13
N TRP A 6 43.88 -41.11 0.14
CA TRP A 6 42.89 -40.45 0.97
C TRP A 6 43.39 -39.09 1.48
N ALA A 7 44.67 -39.03 1.89
CA ALA A 7 45.29 -37.79 2.34
C ALA A 7 45.29 -36.68 1.27
N ILE A 8 45.53 -37.04 0.00
CA ILE A 8 45.52 -36.07 -1.12
C ILE A 8 44.09 -35.54 -1.34
N SER A 9 43.08 -36.41 -1.27
CA SER A 9 41.67 -36.03 -1.43
C SER A 9 41.20 -35.09 -0.32
N ASP A 10 41.61 -35.34 0.93
CA ASP A 10 41.20 -34.53 2.08
C ASP A 10 41.81 -33.11 2.00
N VAL A 11 43.09 -33.00 1.61
CA VAL A 11 43.75 -31.70 1.39
C VAL A 11 43.07 -30.92 0.27
N ALA A 12 42.77 -31.56 -0.87
CA ALA A 12 42.08 -30.91 -1.99
C ALA A 12 40.68 -30.41 -1.60
N THR A 13 39.95 -31.20 -0.80
CA THR A 13 38.61 -30.85 -0.28
C THR A 13 38.69 -29.65 0.66
N ALA A 14 39.65 -29.64 1.58
CA ALA A 14 39.87 -28.53 2.52
C ALA A 14 40.25 -27.23 1.81
N VAL A 15 41.14 -27.30 0.80
CA VAL A 15 41.51 -26.15 -0.03
C VAL A 15 40.30 -25.61 -0.80
N THR A 16 39.52 -26.50 -1.42
CA THR A 16 38.31 -26.11 -2.18
C THR A 16 37.26 -25.47 -1.28
N ALA A 17 37.01 -26.05 -0.10
CA ALA A 17 36.10 -25.50 0.89
C ALA A 17 36.56 -24.10 1.38
N SER A 18 37.85 -23.93 1.64
CA SER A 18 38.44 -22.66 2.08
C SER A 18 38.31 -21.58 1.00
N LEU A 19 38.57 -21.92 -0.26
CA LEU A 19 38.40 -21.02 -1.39
C LEU A 19 36.93 -20.65 -1.58
N LEU A 20 36.01 -21.60 -1.51
CA LEU A 20 34.57 -21.35 -1.62
C LEU A 20 34.08 -20.40 -0.52
N LEU A 21 34.47 -20.64 0.74
CA LEU A 21 34.14 -19.77 1.87
C LEU A 21 34.72 -18.37 1.70
N TYR A 22 35.98 -18.26 1.26
CA TYR A 22 36.61 -16.97 1.00
C TYR A 22 35.87 -16.18 -0.10
N CYS A 23 35.56 -16.84 -1.22
CA CYS A 23 34.79 -16.26 -2.32
C CYS A 23 33.40 -15.85 -1.87
N HIS A 24 32.67 -16.74 -1.18
CA HIS A 24 31.34 -16.44 -0.64
C HIS A 24 31.37 -15.23 0.27
N TRP A 25 32.26 -15.23 1.28
CA TRP A 25 32.42 -14.13 2.23
C TRP A 25 32.70 -12.80 1.51
N ARG A 26 33.63 -12.80 0.54
CA ARG A 26 33.95 -11.61 -0.25
C ARG A 26 32.76 -11.08 -1.05
N CYS A 27 31.91 -11.97 -1.57
CA CYS A 27 30.76 -11.61 -2.37
C CYS A 27 29.56 -11.14 -1.53
N THR A 28 29.33 -11.71 -0.34
CA THR A 28 28.05 -11.54 0.39
C THR A 28 28.18 -10.78 1.71
N GLN A 29 29.36 -10.26 2.08
CA GLN A 29 29.59 -9.64 3.40
C GLN A 29 28.59 -8.54 3.77
N GLN A 30 28.15 -7.74 2.78
CA GLN A 30 27.21 -6.63 3.03
C GLN A 30 25.74 -7.07 3.04
N ASP A 31 25.43 -8.24 2.49
CA ASP A 31 24.06 -8.62 2.16
C ASP A 31 23.36 -9.41 3.26
N LEU A 32 24.08 -10.18 4.08
CA LEU A 32 23.45 -10.95 5.17
C LEU A 32 22.70 -10.04 6.15
N ARG A 33 23.39 -9.01 6.65
CA ARG A 33 22.83 -8.07 7.62
C ARG A 33 21.66 -7.30 7.01
N ARG A 34 21.84 -6.77 5.79
CA ARG A 34 20.79 -6.05 5.06
C ARG A 34 19.59 -6.96 4.75
N GLY A 35 19.84 -8.22 4.39
CA GLY A 35 18.80 -9.21 4.08
C GLY A 35 17.94 -9.52 5.31
N ILE A 36 18.55 -9.79 6.46
CA ILE A 36 17.82 -10.04 7.72
C ILE A 36 17.03 -8.79 8.14
N GLU A 37 17.65 -7.61 8.16
CA GLU A 37 16.97 -6.35 8.51
C GLU A 37 15.83 -6.04 7.53
N GLN A 38 15.99 -6.34 6.24
CA GLN A 38 14.93 -6.19 5.24
C GLN A 38 13.84 -7.23 5.35
N LEU A 39 14.14 -8.44 5.83
CA LEU A 39 13.14 -9.49 6.00
C LEU A 39 12.19 -9.15 7.17
N PHE A 40 12.74 -8.54 8.22
CA PHE A 40 11.94 -8.01 9.32
C PHE A 40 11.26 -6.67 8.98
N SER A 41 11.89 -5.80 8.18
CA SER A 41 11.32 -4.49 7.84
C SER A 41 10.39 -4.48 6.61
N CYS A 42 10.46 -5.46 5.71
CA CYS A 42 9.50 -5.61 4.60
C CYS A 42 8.07 -5.90 5.06
N ALA A 43 7.84 -6.05 6.37
CA ALA A 43 6.53 -5.94 6.96
C ALA A 43 5.90 -4.54 6.78
N SER A 44 6.67 -3.48 6.48
CA SER A 44 6.14 -2.18 6.03
C SER A 44 6.17 -2.11 4.50
N PHE A 45 5.01 -2.18 3.87
CA PHE A 45 4.86 -2.17 2.40
C PHE A 45 5.17 -0.76 1.86
N CYS A 46 5.91 -0.67 0.75
CA CYS A 46 6.37 0.60 0.19
C CYS A 46 5.23 1.38 -0.49
N ASP A 47 5.22 2.69 -0.25
CA ASP A 47 4.51 3.68 -1.05
C ASP A 47 5.28 4.04 -2.31
N GLY A 48 4.54 4.28 -3.39
CA GLY A 48 5.05 4.97 -4.58
C GLY A 48 5.25 4.10 -5.81
N GLN A 49 4.22 4.05 -6.67
CA GLN A 49 4.27 4.49 -8.07
C GLN A 49 2.94 4.14 -8.76
N ALA A 50 1.94 5.00 -8.61
CA ALA A 50 0.76 4.98 -9.45
C ALA A 50 0.97 5.98 -10.60
N LYS A 51 1.47 5.52 -11.75
CA LYS A 51 1.44 6.30 -12.99
C LYS A 51 0.86 5.45 -14.12
N ASN A 52 -0.30 5.88 -14.61
CA ASN A 52 -0.90 5.55 -15.90
C ASN A 52 -1.54 4.16 -16.06
N ALA A 53 -2.55 3.81 -15.24
CA ALA A 53 -3.33 2.57 -15.38
C ALA A 53 -4.86 2.81 -15.42
N ALA A 54 -5.32 3.84 -16.15
CA ALA A 54 -6.71 4.30 -16.13
C ALA A 54 -7.76 3.34 -16.76
N GLU A 55 -7.41 2.09 -17.12
CA GLU A 55 -8.37 1.16 -17.74
C GLU A 55 -8.14 -0.32 -17.38
N GLN A 56 -7.25 -0.62 -16.42
CA GLN A 56 -7.07 -1.99 -15.94
C GLN A 56 -8.05 -2.32 -14.82
N THR A 57 -8.68 -3.49 -14.91
CA THR A 57 -9.50 -4.05 -13.82
C THR A 57 -8.67 -4.16 -12.54
N MET A 58 -9.31 -3.99 -11.37
CA MET A 58 -8.64 -4.09 -10.07
C MET A 58 -7.87 -5.42 -9.93
N GLU A 59 -8.43 -6.50 -10.46
CA GLU A 59 -7.78 -7.82 -10.49
C GLU A 59 -6.45 -7.81 -11.25
N ALA A 60 -6.38 -7.15 -12.43
CA ALA A 60 -5.15 -7.06 -13.21
C ALA A 60 -4.07 -6.24 -12.48
N ARG A 61 -4.47 -5.16 -11.79
CA ARG A 61 -3.57 -4.36 -10.95
C ARG A 61 -3.04 -5.18 -9.76
N ILE A 62 -3.91 -5.95 -9.11
CA ILE A 62 -3.53 -6.87 -8.03
C ILE A 62 -2.54 -7.92 -8.55
N ASP A 63 -2.81 -8.56 -9.68
CA ASP A 63 -1.93 -9.58 -10.25
C ASP A 63 -0.55 -9.01 -10.64
N GLU A 64 -0.49 -7.79 -11.16
CA GLU A 64 0.77 -7.11 -11.46
C GLU A 64 1.59 -6.85 -10.19
N GLU A 65 0.96 -6.30 -9.14
CA GLU A 65 1.63 -6.05 -7.86
C GLU A 65 2.02 -7.33 -7.13
N VAL A 66 1.21 -8.40 -7.23
CA VAL A 66 1.59 -9.74 -6.75
C VAL A 66 2.85 -10.21 -7.49
N GLY A 67 2.94 -9.97 -8.80
CA GLY A 67 4.13 -10.25 -9.59
C GLY A 67 5.36 -9.49 -9.08
N LYS A 68 5.25 -8.18 -8.84
CA LYS A 68 6.34 -7.35 -8.29
C LYS A 68 6.72 -7.79 -6.88
N MET A 69 5.73 -8.12 -6.05
CA MET A 69 5.94 -8.63 -4.70
C MET A 69 6.70 -9.96 -4.72
N ARG A 70 6.34 -10.90 -5.60
CA ARG A 70 7.06 -12.18 -5.77
C ARG A 70 8.53 -11.94 -6.14
N VAL A 71 8.81 -11.01 -7.05
CA VAL A 71 10.20 -10.63 -7.38
C VAL A 71 10.94 -10.10 -6.15
N LYS A 72 10.30 -9.24 -5.35
CA LYS A 72 10.90 -8.68 -4.13
C LYS A 72 11.16 -9.77 -3.08
N THR A 73 10.18 -10.62 -2.80
CA THR A 73 10.28 -11.74 -1.85
C THR A 73 11.34 -12.75 -2.29
N PHE A 74 11.42 -13.05 -3.59
CA PHE A 74 12.43 -13.95 -4.14
C PHE A 74 13.84 -13.37 -3.94
N ASN A 75 14.07 -12.10 -4.33
CA ASN A 75 15.36 -11.44 -4.12
C ASN A 75 15.79 -11.42 -2.66
N LEU A 76 14.84 -11.13 -1.76
CA LEU A 76 15.07 -11.14 -0.33
C LEU A 76 15.40 -12.55 0.18
N SER A 77 14.70 -13.57 -0.33
CA SER A 77 14.95 -14.97 -0.01
C SER A 77 16.34 -15.42 -0.49
N CYS A 78 16.75 -15.09 -1.72
CA CYS A 78 18.08 -15.41 -2.24
C CYS A 78 19.21 -14.90 -1.34
N ARG A 79 19.04 -13.72 -0.72
CA ARG A 79 20.03 -13.18 0.24
C ARG A 79 20.20 -14.02 1.49
N VAL A 80 19.17 -14.72 1.94
CA VAL A 80 19.25 -15.66 3.07
C VAL A 80 19.70 -17.03 2.57
N MET A 81 19.09 -17.49 1.48
CA MET A 81 19.30 -18.82 0.89
C MET A 81 20.73 -19.02 0.39
N VAL A 82 21.42 -17.98 -0.09
CA VAL A 82 22.84 -18.10 -0.50
C VAL A 82 23.74 -18.58 0.64
N HIS A 83 23.42 -18.22 1.89
CA HIS A 83 24.18 -18.63 3.07
C HIS A 83 23.83 -20.06 3.51
N ILE A 84 22.55 -20.42 3.46
CA ILE A 84 22.12 -21.80 3.71
C ILE A 84 22.71 -22.73 2.63
N GLY A 85 22.68 -22.27 1.38
CA GLY A 85 23.23 -22.95 0.21
C GLY A 85 24.72 -23.20 0.33
N VAL A 86 25.53 -22.22 0.73
CA VAL A 86 26.99 -22.46 0.89
C VAL A 86 27.27 -23.50 1.97
N ILE A 87 26.51 -23.50 3.08
CA ILE A 87 26.66 -24.52 4.14
C ILE A 87 26.29 -25.90 3.58
N ALA A 88 25.17 -26.02 2.87
CA ALA A 88 24.75 -27.27 2.25
C ALA A 88 25.78 -27.79 1.22
N VAL A 89 26.34 -26.89 0.40
CA VAL A 89 27.41 -27.21 -0.57
C VAL A 89 28.67 -27.68 0.14
N LEU A 90 29.09 -27.04 1.24
CA LEU A 90 30.27 -27.45 2.01
C LEU A 90 30.09 -28.84 2.63
N LEU A 91 28.91 -29.11 3.21
CA LEU A 91 28.57 -30.43 3.72
C LEU A 91 28.62 -31.49 2.61
N ALA A 92 28.01 -31.19 1.46
CA ALA A 92 28.06 -32.07 0.29
C ALA A 92 29.48 -32.27 -0.26
N LEU A 93 30.34 -31.25 -0.20
CA LEU A 93 31.72 -31.30 -0.68
C LEU A 93 32.59 -32.24 0.17
N VAL A 94 32.37 -32.28 1.49
CA VAL A 94 33.06 -33.22 2.39
C VAL A 94 32.71 -34.68 2.07
N GLU A 95 31.49 -34.92 1.57
CA GLU A 95 31.01 -36.26 1.22
C GLU A 95 31.32 -36.67 -0.22
N ALA A 96 31.42 -35.70 -1.14
CA ALA A 96 31.56 -35.91 -2.58
C ALA A 96 32.75 -36.77 -3.05
N PRO A 97 33.99 -36.63 -2.54
CA PRO A 97 35.16 -37.30 -3.13
C PRO A 97 35.15 -38.83 -3.03
N ARG A 98 34.18 -39.41 -2.31
CA ARG A 98 34.12 -40.85 -2.05
C ARG A 98 33.31 -41.63 -3.08
N SER A 99 32.49 -40.96 -3.92
CA SER A 99 31.69 -41.64 -4.95
C SER A 99 31.13 -40.70 -6.02
N PHE A 100 30.87 -41.24 -7.22
CA PHE A 100 30.13 -40.53 -8.28
C PHE A 100 28.76 -40.02 -7.80
N ARG A 101 28.13 -40.72 -6.86
CA ARG A 101 26.83 -40.35 -6.27
C ARG A 101 26.95 -39.09 -5.43
N GLY A 102 28.01 -38.97 -4.63
CA GLY A 102 28.32 -37.77 -3.87
C GLY A 102 28.56 -36.57 -4.78
N LEU A 103 29.23 -36.77 -5.93
CA LEU A 103 29.40 -35.72 -6.93
C LEU A 103 28.06 -35.25 -7.51
N LEU A 104 27.15 -36.18 -7.84
CA LEU A 104 25.82 -35.83 -8.35
C LEU A 104 25.01 -35.04 -7.31
N TRP A 105 25.04 -35.46 -6.04
CA TRP A 105 24.42 -34.73 -4.92
C TRP A 105 25.00 -33.31 -4.77
N LEU A 106 26.32 -33.17 -4.87
CA LEU A 106 26.99 -31.88 -4.83
C LEU A 106 26.52 -30.97 -5.96
N ILE A 107 26.37 -31.50 -7.19
CA ILE A 107 25.87 -30.72 -8.34
C ILE A 107 24.45 -30.19 -8.06
N TRP A 108 23.56 -31.02 -7.52
CA TRP A 108 22.18 -30.60 -7.21
C TRP A 108 22.10 -29.51 -6.14
N MET A 109 23.01 -29.49 -5.18
CA MET A 109 23.10 -28.42 -4.17
C MET A 109 23.81 -27.17 -4.69
N PHE A 110 24.79 -27.36 -5.57
CA PHE A 110 25.61 -26.27 -6.10
C PHE A 110 24.83 -25.40 -7.11
N LEU A 111 23.95 -25.98 -7.92
CA LEU A 111 23.18 -25.24 -8.92
C LEU A 111 22.26 -24.17 -8.30
N PRO A 112 21.39 -24.47 -7.31
CA PRO A 112 20.61 -23.44 -6.62
C PRO A 112 21.49 -22.39 -5.94
N TYR A 113 22.60 -22.79 -5.31
CA TYR A 113 23.56 -21.86 -4.70
C TYR A 113 24.13 -20.86 -5.71
N LEU A 114 24.49 -21.30 -6.92
CA LEU A 114 24.97 -20.41 -7.97
C LEU A 114 23.89 -19.43 -8.44
N VAL A 115 22.63 -19.88 -8.53
CA VAL A 115 21.50 -19.02 -8.87
C VAL A 115 21.30 -17.97 -7.78
N ASP A 116 21.29 -18.36 -6.51
CA ASP A 116 21.17 -17.43 -5.38
C ASP A 116 22.33 -16.43 -5.36
N LEU A 117 23.56 -16.90 -5.55
CA LEU A 117 24.75 -16.04 -5.61
C LEU A 117 24.68 -15.05 -6.78
N ALA A 118 24.31 -15.50 -7.97
CA ALA A 118 24.14 -14.62 -9.13
C ALA A 118 23.03 -13.58 -8.93
N SER A 119 21.97 -13.96 -8.20
CA SER A 119 20.87 -13.07 -7.81
C SER A 119 21.36 -11.98 -6.84
N VAL A 120 22.09 -12.38 -5.79
CA VAL A 120 22.64 -11.47 -4.78
C VAL A 120 23.64 -10.49 -5.38
N LEU A 121 24.49 -10.95 -6.31
CA LEU A 121 25.43 -10.11 -7.04
C LEU A 121 24.77 -9.17 -8.06
N GLY A 122 23.45 -9.29 -8.28
CA GLY A 122 22.70 -8.44 -9.20
C GLY A 122 22.99 -8.71 -10.68
N TYR A 123 23.56 -9.87 -11.01
CA TYR A 123 23.81 -10.25 -12.41
C TYR A 123 22.54 -10.61 -13.17
N VAL A 124 21.49 -11.03 -12.43
CA VAL A 124 20.20 -11.40 -13.02
C VAL A 124 19.18 -10.32 -12.70
N ARG A 125 18.58 -9.74 -13.75
CA ARG A 125 17.40 -8.88 -13.61
C ARG A 125 16.14 -9.74 -13.63
N PHE A 126 15.37 -9.65 -12.56
CA PHE A 126 14.17 -10.43 -12.39
C PHE A 126 12.94 -9.71 -12.93
N THR A 127 12.24 -10.36 -13.85
CA THR A 127 10.86 -10.06 -14.21
C THR A 127 9.96 -11.09 -13.53
N PRO A 128 8.66 -10.82 -13.31
CA PRO A 128 7.75 -11.79 -12.70
C PRO A 128 7.77 -13.16 -13.41
N SER A 129 7.82 -13.14 -14.74
CA SER A 129 7.92 -14.36 -15.55
C SER A 129 9.27 -15.05 -15.39
N SER A 130 10.40 -14.32 -15.37
CA SER A 130 11.71 -14.95 -15.25
C SER A 130 11.92 -15.58 -13.88
N VAL A 131 11.43 -14.95 -12.80
CA VAL A 131 11.44 -15.55 -11.45
C VAL A 131 10.72 -16.89 -11.46
N ARG A 132 9.54 -16.98 -12.08
CA ARG A 132 8.80 -18.25 -12.15
C ARG A 132 9.59 -19.37 -12.81
N PHE A 133 10.25 -19.09 -13.95
CA PHE A 133 11.09 -20.08 -14.63
C PHE A 133 12.32 -20.49 -13.81
N ILE A 134 12.96 -19.52 -13.15
CA ILE A 134 14.11 -19.77 -12.28
C ILE A 134 13.71 -20.62 -11.08
N CYS A 135 12.59 -20.31 -10.44
CA CYS A 135 12.02 -21.12 -9.36
C CYS A 135 11.73 -22.55 -9.84
N ILE A 136 11.10 -22.72 -11.01
CA ILE A 136 10.89 -24.07 -11.59
C ILE A 136 12.23 -24.80 -11.75
N GLY A 137 13.28 -24.13 -12.22
CA GLY A 137 14.63 -24.69 -12.30
C GLY A 137 15.18 -25.14 -10.94
N ILE A 138 15.00 -24.33 -9.89
CA ILE A 138 15.41 -24.67 -8.52
C ILE A 138 14.61 -25.86 -7.99
N TYR A 139 13.29 -25.90 -8.23
CA TYR A 139 12.42 -27.02 -7.89
C TYR A 139 12.86 -28.32 -8.59
N LEU A 140 13.23 -28.25 -9.87
CA LEU A 140 13.77 -29.39 -10.61
C LEU A 140 15.12 -29.86 -10.04
N CYS A 141 15.99 -28.93 -9.62
CA CYS A 141 17.26 -29.29 -8.96
C CYS A 141 17.01 -30.03 -7.63
N ALA A 142 16.10 -29.51 -6.81
CA ALA A 142 15.73 -30.15 -5.55
C ALA A 142 15.05 -31.52 -5.76
N LEU A 143 14.23 -31.66 -6.81
CA LEU A 143 13.63 -32.94 -7.21
C LEU A 143 14.70 -33.92 -7.68
N GLY A 144 15.65 -33.48 -8.51
CA GLY A 144 16.81 -34.28 -8.92
C GLY A 144 17.65 -34.75 -7.73
N GLY A 145 17.89 -33.87 -6.75
CA GLY A 145 18.48 -34.23 -5.47
C GLY A 145 17.70 -35.31 -4.74
N THR A 146 16.38 -35.15 -4.63
CA THR A 146 15.49 -36.15 -3.97
C THR A 146 15.55 -37.50 -4.68
N VAL A 147 15.45 -37.53 -6.01
CA VAL A 147 15.58 -38.77 -6.79
C VAL A 147 16.95 -39.42 -6.57
N SER A 148 18.01 -38.61 -6.42
CA SER A 148 19.35 -39.14 -6.17
C SER A 148 19.52 -39.88 -4.83
N LEU A 149 18.58 -39.69 -3.89
CA LEU A 149 18.53 -40.44 -2.63
C LEU A 149 18.34 -41.95 -2.85
N ALA A 150 17.76 -42.38 -3.99
CA ALA A 150 17.58 -43.80 -4.31
C ALA A 150 18.89 -44.59 -4.37
N TRP A 151 20.02 -43.91 -4.58
CA TRP A 151 21.33 -44.52 -4.67
C TRP A 151 22.14 -44.40 -3.37
N ILE A 152 21.56 -43.94 -2.28
CA ILE A 152 22.28 -43.67 -1.03
C ILE A 152 22.13 -44.87 -0.07
N PRO A 153 23.18 -45.20 0.71
CA PRO A 153 23.07 -46.18 1.79
C PRO A 153 21.94 -45.87 2.77
N LYS A 154 21.30 -46.92 3.30
CA LYS A 154 20.11 -46.82 4.16
C LYS A 154 20.35 -46.01 5.45
N ASP A 155 21.55 -46.10 6.01
CA ASP A 155 21.98 -45.39 7.22
C ASP A 155 22.07 -43.87 7.03
N GLU A 156 22.36 -43.40 5.81
CA GLU A 156 22.42 -41.97 5.48
C GLU A 156 21.09 -41.42 4.95
N TYR A 157 20.20 -42.28 4.47
CA TYR A 157 18.96 -41.91 3.79
C TYR A 157 18.08 -40.97 4.63
N VAL A 158 17.84 -41.29 5.90
CA VAL A 158 16.90 -40.55 6.76
C VAL A 158 17.32 -39.10 6.92
N GLY A 159 18.61 -38.84 7.15
CA GLY A 159 19.13 -37.48 7.32
C GLY A 159 18.98 -36.65 6.05
N ARG A 160 19.36 -37.22 4.90
CA ARG A 160 19.29 -36.52 3.61
C ARG A 160 17.85 -36.33 3.12
N ALA A 161 16.98 -37.31 3.33
CA ALA A 161 15.55 -37.17 3.08
C ALA A 161 14.98 -36.00 3.90
N GLY A 162 15.32 -35.89 5.18
CA GLY A 162 14.93 -34.76 6.03
C GLY A 162 15.38 -33.40 5.48
N VAL A 163 16.61 -33.30 4.97
CA VAL A 163 17.12 -32.08 4.31
C VAL A 163 16.32 -31.75 3.05
N SER A 164 16.01 -32.73 2.21
CA SER A 164 15.19 -32.53 1.02
C SER A 164 13.77 -32.07 1.36
N VAL A 165 13.17 -32.58 2.45
CA VAL A 165 11.85 -32.15 2.92
C VAL A 165 11.89 -30.70 3.39
N ALA A 166 12.91 -30.35 4.18
CA ALA A 166 13.11 -28.99 4.65
C ALA A 166 13.32 -28.02 3.47
N ALA A 167 14.12 -28.41 2.48
CA ALA A 167 14.36 -27.62 1.27
C ALA A 167 13.05 -27.37 0.50
N GLN A 168 12.20 -28.38 0.33
CA GLN A 168 10.91 -28.23 -0.32
C GLN A 168 10.01 -27.21 0.40
N LEU A 169 9.92 -27.29 1.72
CA LEU A 169 9.11 -26.36 2.51
C LEU A 169 9.66 -24.93 2.40
N VAL A 170 10.98 -24.76 2.51
CA VAL A 170 11.65 -23.46 2.37
C VAL A 170 11.39 -22.87 0.98
N LEU A 171 11.47 -23.67 -0.09
CA LEU A 171 11.13 -23.21 -1.44
C LEU A 171 9.67 -22.76 -1.57
N GLY A 172 8.74 -23.44 -0.89
CA GLY A 172 7.33 -23.04 -0.85
C GLY A 172 7.10 -21.71 -0.14
N ILE A 173 7.88 -21.42 0.92
CA ILE A 173 7.81 -20.15 1.67
C ILE A 173 8.48 -19.02 0.89
N SER A 174 9.66 -19.27 0.30
CA SER A 174 10.42 -18.29 -0.46
C SER A 174 9.73 -17.87 -1.77
N PHE A 175 8.93 -18.77 -2.35
CA PHE A 175 8.19 -18.51 -3.58
C PHE A 175 6.75 -19.02 -3.45
N PRO A 176 5.83 -18.23 -2.84
CA PRO A 176 4.44 -18.61 -2.66
C PRO A 176 3.66 -18.47 -3.97
N ASP A 177 3.88 -19.42 -4.89
CA ASP A 177 3.11 -19.60 -6.11
C ASP A 177 2.49 -20.99 -6.11
N LYS A 178 1.20 -21.07 -5.78
CA LYS A 178 0.49 -22.35 -5.70
C LYS A 178 0.50 -23.12 -7.03
N ALA A 179 0.55 -22.42 -8.17
CA ALA A 179 0.55 -23.06 -9.49
C ALA A 179 1.86 -23.77 -9.80
N VAL A 180 2.95 -23.39 -9.14
CA VAL A 180 4.25 -24.08 -9.23
C VAL A 180 4.41 -25.06 -8.08
N ALA A 181 4.13 -24.64 -6.84
CA ALA A 181 4.35 -25.46 -5.65
C ALA A 181 3.52 -26.76 -5.66
N ALA A 182 2.26 -26.72 -6.07
CA ALA A 182 1.38 -27.89 -5.99
C ALA A 182 1.81 -29.05 -6.91
N PRO A 183 2.04 -28.86 -8.23
CA PRO A 183 2.56 -29.92 -9.08
C PRO A 183 3.88 -30.51 -8.57
N PHE A 184 4.81 -29.66 -8.13
CA PHE A 184 6.07 -30.14 -7.57
C PHE A 184 5.89 -30.91 -6.26
N ALA A 185 4.92 -30.55 -5.42
CA ALA A 185 4.64 -31.29 -4.19
C ALA A 185 4.20 -32.73 -4.47
N PHE A 186 3.39 -32.95 -5.51
CA PHE A 186 3.05 -34.31 -5.97
C PHE A 186 4.27 -35.05 -6.54
N CYS A 187 5.10 -34.37 -7.36
CA CYS A 187 6.32 -34.96 -7.88
C CYS A 187 7.30 -35.37 -6.77
N PHE A 188 7.45 -34.54 -5.74
CA PHE A 188 8.27 -34.85 -4.57
C PHE A 188 7.71 -36.04 -3.80
N MET A 189 6.41 -36.08 -3.53
CA MET A 189 5.78 -37.22 -2.86
C MET A 189 6.05 -38.52 -3.62
N ALA A 190 5.85 -38.53 -4.95
CA ALA A 190 6.13 -39.69 -5.79
C ALA A 190 7.62 -40.08 -5.72
N ALA A 191 8.53 -39.10 -5.79
CA ALA A 191 9.97 -39.34 -5.67
C ALA A 191 10.36 -39.87 -4.27
N TYR A 192 9.75 -39.39 -3.19
CA TYR A 192 9.99 -39.90 -1.84
C TYR A 192 9.51 -41.33 -1.66
N VAL A 193 8.30 -41.65 -2.13
CA VAL A 193 7.78 -43.02 -2.09
C VAL A 193 8.69 -43.95 -2.90
N TRP A 194 9.07 -43.53 -4.10
CA TRP A 194 9.99 -44.30 -4.97
C TRP A 194 11.34 -44.54 -4.29
N THR A 195 12.00 -43.48 -3.81
CA THR A 195 13.32 -43.59 -3.16
C THR A 195 13.27 -44.40 -1.87
N ALA A 196 12.16 -44.34 -1.11
CA ALA A 196 11.97 -45.16 0.08
C ALA A 196 11.85 -46.65 -0.27
N ILE A 197 11.14 -47.00 -1.35
CA ILE A 197 11.05 -48.39 -1.84
C ILE A 197 12.43 -48.89 -2.26
N GLU A 198 13.17 -48.10 -3.04
CA GLU A 198 14.51 -48.48 -3.54
C GLU A 198 15.52 -48.69 -2.40
N VAL A 199 15.53 -47.81 -1.39
CA VAL A 199 16.55 -47.86 -0.32
C VAL A 199 16.16 -48.78 0.84
N CYS A 200 14.88 -48.77 1.24
CA CYS A 200 14.41 -49.47 2.42
C CYS A 200 13.60 -50.74 2.11
N GLY A 201 13.24 -50.96 0.84
CA GLY A 201 12.36 -52.04 0.41
C GLY A 201 10.87 -51.69 0.52
N VAL A 202 10.02 -52.49 -0.15
CA VAL A 202 8.56 -52.30 -0.13
C VAL A 202 7.97 -52.42 1.27
N GLU A 203 8.60 -53.21 2.15
CA GLU A 203 8.19 -53.40 3.55
C GLU A 203 8.23 -52.11 4.38
N ALA A 204 9.02 -51.11 3.96
CA ALA A 204 9.07 -49.81 4.62
C ALA A 204 7.81 -48.97 4.39
N ILE A 205 7.00 -49.29 3.37
CA ILE A 205 5.77 -48.58 3.04
C ILE A 205 4.64 -49.09 3.95
N ASN A 206 4.61 -48.58 5.17
CA ASN A 206 3.52 -48.81 6.12
C ASN A 206 2.52 -47.64 6.12
N VAL A 207 1.39 -47.84 6.82
CA VAL A 207 0.32 -46.83 6.92
C VAL A 207 0.83 -45.51 7.51
N TRP A 208 1.76 -45.56 8.46
CA TRP A 208 2.33 -44.38 9.09
C TRP A 208 3.18 -43.56 8.11
N PHE A 209 4.00 -44.22 7.30
CA PHE A 209 4.77 -43.58 6.24
C PHE A 209 3.85 -42.86 5.24
N LEU A 210 2.79 -43.54 4.77
CA LEU A 210 1.82 -42.94 3.85
C LEU A 210 1.11 -41.73 4.48
N PHE A 211 0.74 -41.83 5.76
CA PHE A 211 0.14 -40.72 6.49
C PHE A 211 1.10 -39.53 6.60
N GLN A 212 2.37 -39.77 6.94
CA GLN A 212 3.40 -38.72 7.00
C GLN A 212 3.61 -38.05 5.64
N GLN A 213 3.69 -38.83 4.55
CA GLN A 213 3.83 -38.29 3.19
C GLN A 213 2.58 -37.49 2.77
N GLY A 214 1.38 -37.97 3.09
CA GLY A 214 0.14 -37.23 2.86
C GLY A 214 0.08 -35.91 3.62
N PHE A 215 0.47 -35.91 4.89
CA PHE A 215 0.57 -34.68 5.70
C PHE A 215 1.59 -33.70 5.11
N GLN A 216 2.76 -34.18 4.72
CA GLN A 216 3.79 -33.36 4.08
C GLN A 216 3.32 -32.78 2.74
N LEU A 217 2.60 -33.56 1.92
CA LEU A 217 1.99 -33.07 0.68
C LEU A 217 1.02 -31.91 0.97
N VAL A 218 0.11 -32.10 1.94
CA VAL A 218 -0.85 -31.07 2.34
C VAL A 218 -0.15 -29.80 2.81
N LEU A 219 0.87 -29.91 3.67
CA LEU A 219 1.62 -28.74 4.14
C LEU A 219 2.32 -28.00 3.01
N ASN A 220 2.97 -28.71 2.09
CA ASN A 220 3.68 -28.10 0.96
C ASN A 220 2.75 -27.42 -0.06
N ILE A 221 1.46 -27.79 -0.10
CA ILE A 221 0.45 -27.11 -0.93
C ILE A 221 -0.19 -25.95 -0.15
N LEU A 222 -0.57 -26.20 1.10
CA LEU A 222 -1.35 -25.27 1.92
C LEU A 222 -0.53 -24.03 2.30
N VAL A 223 0.74 -24.18 2.70
CA VAL A 223 1.56 -23.06 3.15
C VAL A 223 1.76 -22.02 2.02
N PRO A 224 2.22 -22.39 0.80
CA PRO A 224 2.33 -21.44 -0.31
C PRO A 224 0.97 -20.83 -0.71
N ALA A 225 -0.11 -21.62 -0.70
CA ALA A 225 -1.43 -21.13 -1.07
C ALA A 225 -1.99 -20.10 -0.07
N VAL A 226 -1.80 -20.32 1.23
CA VAL A 226 -2.20 -19.38 2.29
C VAL A 226 -1.35 -18.12 2.22
N LEU A 227 -0.02 -18.24 2.06
CA LEU A 227 0.87 -17.09 1.89
C LEU A 227 0.49 -16.26 0.67
N GLU A 228 0.22 -16.91 -0.47
CA GLU A 228 -0.24 -16.23 -1.69
C GLU A 228 -1.55 -15.48 -1.45
N LYS A 229 -2.52 -16.12 -0.77
CA LYS A 229 -3.80 -15.50 -0.44
C LYS A 229 -3.64 -14.28 0.47
N ILE A 230 -2.90 -14.41 1.58
CA ILE A 230 -2.63 -13.30 2.51
C ILE A 230 -2.00 -12.13 1.77
N ASN A 231 -1.06 -12.41 0.86
CA ASN A 231 -0.40 -11.37 0.08
C ASN A 231 -1.34 -10.68 -0.91
N ARG A 232 -2.21 -11.44 -1.59
CA ARG A 232 -3.25 -10.89 -2.48
C ARG A 232 -4.22 -10.01 -1.71
N ASP A 233 -4.74 -10.49 -0.59
CA ASP A 233 -5.71 -9.77 0.25
C ASP A 233 -5.08 -8.47 0.79
N ARG A 234 -3.82 -8.53 1.22
CA ARG A 234 -3.06 -7.35 1.68
C ARG A 234 -2.85 -6.31 0.59
N ILE A 235 -2.51 -6.73 -0.63
CA ILE A 235 -2.34 -5.84 -1.78
C ILE A 235 -3.69 -5.20 -2.15
N ALA A 236 -4.76 -5.99 -2.18
CA ALA A 236 -6.10 -5.49 -2.44
C ALA A 236 -6.53 -4.44 -1.41
N ALA A 237 -6.33 -4.71 -0.12
CA ALA A 237 -6.61 -3.75 0.95
C ALA A 237 -5.75 -2.48 0.82
N SER A 238 -4.47 -2.60 0.45
CA SER A 238 -3.62 -1.43 0.21
C SER A 238 -4.10 -0.58 -0.96
N PHE A 239 -4.63 -1.19 -2.02
CA PHE A 239 -5.22 -0.44 -3.13
C PHE A 239 -6.49 0.28 -2.72
N GLN A 240 -7.41 -0.42 -2.03
CA GLN A 240 -8.64 0.19 -1.53
C GLN A 240 -8.35 1.38 -0.61
N SER A 241 -7.35 1.26 0.27
CA SER A 241 -6.91 2.37 1.12
C SER A 241 -6.39 3.54 0.28
N LYS A 242 -5.51 3.29 -0.69
CA LYS A 242 -4.91 4.34 -1.53
C LYS A 242 -5.93 5.04 -2.42
N ASP A 243 -6.86 4.28 -2.98
CA ASP A 243 -7.93 4.81 -3.82
C ASP A 243 -8.91 5.63 -2.97
N SER A 244 -9.23 5.16 -1.75
CA SER A 244 -9.99 5.94 -0.77
C SER A 244 -9.27 7.25 -0.40
N ASP A 245 -7.98 7.19 -0.09
CA ASP A 245 -7.15 8.36 0.23
C ASP A 245 -7.15 9.38 -0.91
N ALA A 246 -6.97 8.90 -2.14
CA ALA A 246 -6.95 9.74 -3.34
C ALA A 246 -8.32 10.40 -3.57
N LEU A 247 -9.41 9.66 -3.41
CA LEU A 247 -10.77 10.17 -3.54
C LEU A 247 -11.07 11.23 -2.48
N ILE A 248 -10.81 10.94 -1.21
CA ILE A 248 -11.01 11.89 -0.11
C ILE A 248 -10.16 13.13 -0.35
N SER A 249 -8.90 12.97 -0.73
CA SER A 249 -8.00 14.09 -1.01
C SER A 249 -8.55 14.97 -2.13
N GLY A 250 -9.02 14.37 -3.23
CA GLY A 250 -9.67 15.08 -4.33
C GLY A 250 -10.94 15.82 -3.91
N PHE A 251 -11.79 15.17 -3.11
CA PHE A 251 -13.02 15.78 -2.60
C PHE A 251 -12.74 16.91 -1.60
N ARG A 252 -11.80 16.72 -0.67
CA ARG A 252 -11.32 17.78 0.25
C ARG A 252 -10.73 18.96 -0.51
N GLN A 253 -9.96 18.69 -1.56
CA GLN A 253 -9.40 19.74 -2.42
C GLN A 253 -10.50 20.54 -3.12
N MET A 254 -11.57 19.88 -3.55
CA MET A 254 -12.74 20.53 -4.13
C MET A 254 -13.51 21.35 -3.10
N LEU A 255 -13.75 20.81 -1.90
CA LEU A 255 -14.39 21.53 -0.79
C LEU A 255 -13.62 22.79 -0.41
N ARG A 256 -12.28 22.75 -0.41
CA ARG A 256 -11.46 23.96 -0.16
C ARG A 256 -11.64 25.07 -1.20
N GLY A 257 -12.19 24.76 -2.38
CA GLY A 257 -12.54 25.74 -3.39
C GLY A 257 -13.93 26.36 -3.20
N ILE A 258 -14.79 25.75 -2.37
CA ILE A 258 -16.22 26.12 -2.22
C ILE A 258 -16.53 26.60 -0.79
N CYS A 259 -15.85 26.02 0.21
CA CYS A 259 -16.06 26.24 1.63
C CYS A 259 -14.79 26.82 2.28
N ASP A 260 -14.94 27.48 3.43
CA ASP A 260 -13.82 28.05 4.20
C ASP A 260 -12.95 26.98 4.86
N GLY A 261 -13.51 25.79 5.09
CA GLY A 261 -12.79 24.67 5.68
C GLY A 261 -13.41 23.30 5.43
N ASP A 262 -12.57 22.28 5.58
CA ASP A 262 -12.93 20.87 5.56
C ASP A 262 -12.37 20.14 6.79
N LEU A 263 -13.14 19.25 7.41
CA LEU A 263 -12.72 18.44 8.56
C LEU A 263 -13.15 16.99 8.37
N LEU A 264 -12.22 16.06 8.52
CA LEU A 264 -12.53 14.64 8.56
C LEU A 264 -12.63 14.23 10.04
N LEU A 265 -13.74 13.61 10.43
CA LEU A 265 -13.95 13.06 11.77
C LEU A 265 -13.94 11.52 11.71
N ASP A 266 -13.47 10.90 12.79
CA ASP A 266 -13.59 9.46 13.00
C ASP A 266 -15.00 9.07 13.52
N GLY A 267 -15.22 7.78 13.78
CA GLY A 267 -16.51 7.26 14.26
C GLY A 267 -16.89 7.72 15.68
N ASP A 268 -15.97 8.33 16.42
CA ASP A 268 -16.23 8.97 17.72
C ASP A 268 -16.42 10.50 17.57
N PHE A 269 -16.54 11.00 16.33
CA PHE A 269 -16.61 12.41 15.97
C PHE A 269 -15.38 13.24 16.40
N LYS A 270 -14.22 12.59 16.54
CA LYS A 270 -12.95 13.28 16.80
C LYS A 270 -12.29 13.67 15.50
N ILE A 271 -11.63 14.82 15.50
CA ILE A 271 -10.99 15.36 14.30
C ILE A 271 -9.79 14.48 13.92
N SER A 272 -9.88 13.84 12.75
CA SER A 272 -8.87 13.00 12.16
C SER A 272 -8.11 13.75 11.05
N GLY A 273 -6.79 13.81 11.16
CA GLY A 273 -5.93 14.52 10.20
C GLY A 273 -5.84 16.04 10.42
N SER A 274 -5.33 16.77 9.43
CA SER A 274 -5.03 18.20 9.56
C SER A 274 -6.30 19.06 9.69
N ALA A 275 -6.35 19.86 10.76
CA ALA A 275 -7.41 20.84 11.06
C ALA A 275 -6.96 22.30 10.79
N GLY A 276 -6.10 22.51 9.79
CA GLY A 276 -5.54 23.83 9.49
C GLY A 276 -6.58 24.91 9.14
N CYS A 277 -7.72 24.51 8.56
CA CYS A 277 -8.85 25.40 8.30
C CYS A 277 -9.48 25.93 9.59
N LEU A 278 -9.67 25.06 10.59
CA LEU A 278 -10.29 25.41 11.86
C LEU A 278 -9.43 26.39 12.67
N LYS A 279 -8.09 26.25 12.59
CA LYS A 279 -7.14 27.23 13.13
C LYS A 279 -7.37 28.63 12.56
N ARG A 280 -7.68 28.71 11.26
CA ARG A 280 -7.96 29.98 10.56
C ARG A 280 -9.31 30.55 10.95
N ILE A 281 -10.36 29.74 10.90
CA ILE A 281 -11.74 30.15 11.23
C ILE A 281 -11.83 30.62 12.69
N LEU A 282 -11.20 29.91 13.62
CA LEU A 282 -11.22 30.25 15.05
C LEU A 282 -10.09 31.21 15.48
N GLU A 283 -9.27 31.68 14.53
CA GLU A 283 -8.14 32.58 14.75
C GLU A 283 -7.20 32.11 15.88
N THR A 284 -6.83 30.83 15.85
CA THR A 284 -6.04 30.19 16.91
C THR A 284 -4.90 29.35 16.37
N THR A 285 -3.82 29.25 17.15
CA THR A 285 -2.68 28.38 16.85
C THR A 285 -2.82 26.97 17.44
N ARG A 286 -3.87 26.72 18.24
CA ARG A 286 -4.13 25.42 18.87
C ARG A 286 -4.35 24.34 17.84
N ASP A 287 -3.76 23.16 18.06
CA ASP A 287 -4.03 21.98 17.25
C ASP A 287 -5.26 21.24 17.76
N PHE A 288 -6.15 20.84 16.85
CA PHE A 288 -7.44 20.23 17.17
C PHE A 288 -7.48 18.73 16.87
N VAL A 289 -6.37 18.13 16.44
CA VAL A 289 -6.30 16.71 16.08
C VAL A 289 -6.61 15.85 17.31
N GLY A 290 -7.57 14.92 17.15
CA GLY A 290 -8.05 14.04 18.20
C GLY A 290 -9.06 14.67 19.17
N GLU A 291 -9.37 15.97 19.03
CA GLU A 291 -10.42 16.61 19.82
C GLU A 291 -11.80 16.28 19.25
N PRO A 292 -12.81 16.00 20.11
CA PRO A 292 -14.17 15.78 19.66
C PRO A 292 -14.75 17.09 19.11
N PHE A 293 -15.23 17.08 17.87
CA PHE A 293 -15.82 18.25 17.24
C PHE A 293 -16.99 18.86 18.04
N PRO A 294 -17.89 18.07 18.69
CA PRO A 294 -18.96 18.63 19.51
C PRO A 294 -18.49 19.53 20.67
N ASP A 295 -17.27 19.35 21.18
CA ASP A 295 -16.74 20.22 22.24
C ASP A 295 -16.39 21.64 21.76
N LEU A 296 -16.31 21.83 20.44
CA LEU A 296 -16.10 23.14 19.81
C LEU A 296 -17.40 23.91 19.62
N ILE A 297 -18.57 23.26 19.72
CA ILE A 297 -19.88 23.91 19.62
C ILE A 297 -20.15 24.69 20.90
N ASP A 298 -20.67 25.92 20.78
CA ASP A 298 -20.95 26.75 21.95
C ASP A 298 -22.02 26.14 22.86
N LYS A 299 -21.60 25.74 24.06
CA LYS A 299 -22.44 25.09 25.08
C LYS A 299 -23.48 26.03 25.70
N SER A 300 -23.45 27.33 25.36
CA SER A 300 -24.50 28.27 25.75
C SER A 300 -25.85 27.89 25.12
N ASP A 301 -25.81 27.27 23.93
CA ASP A 301 -26.96 26.71 23.23
C ASP A 301 -27.01 25.19 23.47
N LYS A 302 -27.86 24.77 24.41
CA LYS A 302 -28.02 23.34 24.74
C LYS A 302 -28.68 22.55 23.60
N ASP A 303 -29.47 23.21 22.77
CA ASP A 303 -30.21 22.55 21.70
C ASP A 303 -29.30 22.31 20.48
N ALA A 304 -28.28 23.14 20.28
CA ALA A 304 -27.30 22.99 19.19
C ALA A 304 -26.59 21.63 19.19
N LEU A 305 -26.21 21.10 20.36
CA LEU A 305 -25.59 19.76 20.45
C LEU A 305 -26.56 18.64 20.06
N VAL A 306 -27.82 18.75 20.46
CA VAL A 306 -28.87 17.77 20.12
C VAL A 306 -29.19 17.84 18.63
N MET A 307 -29.26 19.05 18.06
CA MET A 307 -29.46 19.25 16.62
C MET A 307 -28.28 18.70 15.81
N PHE A 308 -27.04 18.84 16.30
CA PHE A 308 -25.86 18.30 15.66
C PHE A 308 -25.86 16.77 15.63
N ASP A 309 -26.22 16.12 16.74
CA ASP A 309 -26.33 14.66 16.82
C ASP A 309 -27.43 14.10 15.89
N ASP A 310 -28.61 14.75 15.89
CA ASP A 310 -29.72 14.40 14.99
C ASP A 310 -29.34 14.64 13.52
N PHE A 311 -28.62 15.72 13.22
CA PHE A 311 -28.11 16.02 11.89
C PHE A 311 -27.16 14.93 11.37
N LEU A 312 -26.20 14.49 12.19
CA LEU A 312 -25.28 13.40 11.82
C LEU A 312 -26.02 12.06 11.65
N THR A 313 -26.94 11.75 12.57
CA THR A 313 -27.72 10.51 12.55
C THR A 313 -28.63 10.41 11.33
N ARG A 314 -29.26 11.51 10.92
CA ARG A 314 -30.10 11.56 9.70
C ARG A 314 -29.30 11.40 8.42
N SER A 315 -28.06 11.85 8.43
CA SER A 315 -27.16 11.81 7.27
C SER A 315 -26.40 10.50 7.14
N THR A 316 -26.51 9.61 8.13
CA THR A 316 -25.85 8.31 8.13
C THR A 316 -26.86 7.27 7.63
N PRO A 317 -26.66 6.66 6.45
CA PRO A 317 -27.59 5.66 5.92
C PRO A 317 -27.63 4.46 6.87
N LYS A 318 -28.82 4.09 7.36
CA LYS A 318 -29.00 2.97 8.30
C LYS A 318 -29.00 1.62 7.59
N THR A 319 -29.37 1.59 6.31
CA THR A 319 -29.32 0.40 5.46
C THR A 319 -29.00 0.75 4.00
N ALA A 320 -28.27 -0.12 3.30
CA ALA A 320 -27.97 0.04 1.86
C ALA A 320 -29.24 0.12 0.99
N SER A 321 -30.38 -0.37 1.48
CA SER A 321 -31.68 -0.28 0.82
C SER A 321 -32.33 1.11 0.89
N GLU A 322 -31.98 1.94 1.88
CA GLU A 322 -32.56 3.28 2.05
C GLU A 322 -31.84 4.35 1.21
N GLU A 323 -30.63 4.07 0.70
CA GLU A 323 -29.90 4.98 -0.19
C GLU A 323 -30.67 5.30 -1.49
N SER A 324 -31.57 4.40 -1.91
CA SER A 324 -32.33 4.57 -3.16
C SER A 324 -33.52 5.55 -3.03
N GLU A 325 -34.05 5.77 -1.82
CA GLU A 325 -35.24 6.60 -1.61
C GLU A 325 -34.92 8.01 -1.09
N GLN A 326 -33.73 8.22 -0.52
CA GLN A 326 -33.28 9.52 0.03
C GLN A 326 -32.50 10.39 -0.97
N GLN A 327 -32.90 10.40 -2.24
CA GLN A 327 -32.47 11.42 -3.22
C GLN A 327 -33.08 12.81 -2.92
N GLN A 328 -32.88 13.35 -1.71
CA GLN A 328 -33.09 14.77 -1.50
C GLN A 328 -31.97 15.53 -2.21
N SER A 329 -32.35 16.40 -3.15
CA SER A 329 -31.48 17.10 -4.10
C SER A 329 -30.47 18.08 -3.49
N THR A 330 -30.48 18.26 -2.17
CA THR A 330 -29.64 19.23 -1.46
C THR A 330 -29.03 18.58 -0.21
N PRO A 331 -27.69 18.60 -0.06
CA PRO A 331 -27.05 18.06 1.13
C PRO A 331 -27.56 18.81 2.38
N PRO A 332 -27.82 18.10 3.48
CA PRO A 332 -28.33 18.72 4.68
C PRO A 332 -27.28 19.73 5.20
N CYS A 333 -27.76 20.89 5.66
CA CYS A 333 -26.93 21.96 6.22
C CYS A 333 -27.44 22.28 7.63
N LEU A 334 -26.51 22.39 8.58
CA LEU A 334 -26.79 22.80 9.96
C LEU A 334 -25.92 24.00 10.33
N ARG A 335 -26.55 25.08 10.77
CA ARG A 335 -25.85 26.25 11.32
C ARG A 335 -25.49 26.02 12.78
N VAL A 336 -24.22 26.16 13.14
CA VAL A 336 -23.73 26.07 14.53
C VAL A 336 -22.80 27.22 14.85
N ALA A 337 -22.73 27.62 16.12
CA ALA A 337 -21.73 28.57 16.60
C ALA A 337 -20.54 27.82 17.18
N LEU A 338 -19.35 27.98 16.58
CA LEU A 338 -18.12 27.43 17.09
C LEU A 338 -17.46 28.39 18.08
N LYS A 339 -16.94 27.86 19.18
CA LYS A 339 -16.28 28.62 20.23
C LYS A 339 -14.76 28.58 20.05
N SER A 340 -14.17 29.75 19.79
CA SER A 340 -12.72 29.93 19.79
C SER A 340 -12.17 29.83 21.23
N PRO A 341 -10.92 29.35 21.42
CA PRO A 341 -10.24 29.43 22.71
C PRO A 341 -10.16 30.84 23.31
N SER A 342 -10.28 31.89 22.49
CA SER A 342 -10.36 33.29 22.92
C SER A 342 -11.70 33.69 23.55
N GLY A 343 -12.70 32.81 23.50
CA GLY A 343 -14.07 33.09 23.93
C GLY A 343 -14.97 33.69 22.84
N ARG A 344 -14.42 34.04 21.67
CA ARG A 344 -15.20 34.48 20.50
C ARG A 344 -16.02 33.31 19.94
N THR A 345 -17.27 33.57 19.57
CA THR A 345 -18.11 32.63 18.82
C THR A 345 -18.08 32.97 17.34
N VAL A 346 -18.02 31.96 16.49
CA VAL A 346 -17.98 32.06 15.02
C VAL A 346 -19.12 31.20 14.47
N PRO A 347 -20.20 31.80 13.93
CA PRO A 347 -21.26 31.04 13.28
C PRO A 347 -20.76 30.45 11.97
N VAL A 348 -20.99 29.15 11.79
CA VAL A 348 -20.62 28.40 10.60
C VAL A 348 -21.79 27.54 10.14
N ASP A 349 -21.96 27.43 8.84
CA ASP A 349 -22.82 26.46 8.19
C ASP A 349 -22.03 25.17 7.98
N VAL A 350 -22.54 24.06 8.52
CA VAL A 350 -21.92 22.73 8.49
C VAL A 350 -22.66 21.85 7.50
N PHE A 351 -21.94 21.37 6.50
CA PHE A 351 -22.38 20.33 5.59
C PHE A 351 -21.72 19.02 5.97
N HIS A 352 -22.43 17.91 5.81
CA HIS A 352 -21.94 16.60 6.25
C HIS A 352 -22.11 15.54 5.16
N VAL A 353 -21.06 14.75 4.98
CA VAL A 353 -21.05 13.55 4.14
C VAL A 353 -20.54 12.39 5.00
N CYS A 354 -21.36 11.36 5.11
CA CYS A 354 -20.96 10.09 5.71
C CYS A 354 -20.09 9.30 4.74
N LEU A 355 -18.94 8.82 5.19
CA LEU A 355 -17.99 8.02 4.43
C LEU A 355 -17.90 6.62 5.06
N PRO A 356 -18.85 5.71 4.74
CA PRO A 356 -18.80 4.34 5.25
C PRO A 356 -17.63 3.57 4.62
N ASN A 357 -17.07 2.63 5.38
CA ASN A 357 -16.00 1.72 4.93
C ASN A 357 -14.74 2.41 4.40
N LEU A 358 -14.48 3.63 4.86
CA LEU A 358 -13.29 4.37 4.51
C LEU A 358 -12.04 3.58 4.96
N PHE A 359 -11.08 3.41 4.05
CA PHE A 359 -9.87 2.62 4.29
C PHE A 359 -10.11 1.12 4.56
N GLY A 360 -11.28 0.60 4.17
CA GLY A 360 -11.65 -0.80 4.43
C GLY A 360 -11.82 -1.10 5.92
N THR A 361 -12.06 -0.07 6.74
CA THR A 361 -12.39 -0.22 8.16
C THR A 361 -13.91 -0.26 8.32
N ASP A 362 -14.43 -1.09 9.22
CA ASP A 362 -15.87 -1.12 9.52
C ASP A 362 -16.36 0.17 10.22
N SER A 363 -15.44 1.10 10.55
CA SER A 363 -15.76 2.38 11.16
C SER A 363 -16.23 3.41 10.13
N VAL A 364 -17.33 4.08 10.47
CA VAL A 364 -17.83 5.22 9.71
C VAL A 364 -16.95 6.43 9.96
N HIS A 365 -16.55 7.11 8.89
CA HIS A 365 -15.90 8.42 8.97
C HIS A 365 -16.87 9.50 8.51
N HIS A 366 -16.71 10.71 9.03
CA HIS A 366 -17.61 11.83 8.74
C HIS A 366 -16.81 12.96 8.14
N LEU A 367 -17.14 13.39 6.93
CA LEU A 367 -16.52 14.57 6.34
C LEU A 367 -17.44 15.77 6.50
N LEU A 368 -16.93 16.79 7.17
CA LEU A 368 -17.59 18.07 7.37
C LEU A 368 -17.00 19.13 6.45
N ALA A 369 -17.85 19.90 5.78
CA ALA A 369 -17.48 21.15 5.14
C ALA A 369 -18.03 22.32 5.97
N LEU A 370 -17.22 23.35 6.16
CA LEU A 370 -17.53 24.51 6.99
C LEU A 370 -17.52 25.77 6.13
N THR A 371 -18.61 26.52 6.17
CA THR A 371 -18.70 27.85 5.57
C THR A 371 -18.97 28.87 6.67
N GLU A 372 -18.08 29.83 6.84
CA GLU A 372 -18.24 30.90 7.83
C GLU A 372 -19.33 31.87 7.38
N ASP A 373 -20.26 32.21 8.28
CA ASP A 373 -21.29 33.19 7.97
C ASP A 373 -20.66 34.60 7.93
N SER A 374 -20.39 35.07 6.72
CA SER A 374 -19.76 36.38 6.49
C SER A 374 -20.58 37.55 7.03
N GLU A 375 -21.91 37.43 7.13
CA GLU A 375 -22.77 38.49 7.64
C GLU A 375 -22.60 38.69 9.15
N ALA A 376 -22.19 37.64 9.87
CA ALA A 376 -21.92 37.70 11.29
C ALA A 376 -20.64 38.48 11.63
N ARG A 377 -19.74 38.70 10.67
CA ARG A 377 -18.65 39.66 10.80
C ARG A 377 -19.19 41.07 10.60
N VAL A 378 -20.16 41.47 11.40
CA VAL A 378 -20.51 42.89 11.53
C VAL A 378 -19.27 43.57 12.06
N GLN A 379 -18.53 44.27 11.19
CA GLN A 379 -17.52 45.21 11.66
C GLN A 379 -18.24 46.12 12.63
N PRO A 380 -17.78 46.26 13.90
CA PRO A 380 -18.41 47.18 14.82
C PRO A 380 -18.50 48.51 14.10
N ASP A 381 -19.74 49.00 13.89
CA ASP A 381 -20.03 50.19 13.10
C ASP A 381 -18.92 51.18 13.33
N ALA A 382 -18.10 51.42 12.30
CA ALA A 382 -16.93 52.25 12.42
C ALA A 382 -17.42 53.57 13.01
N THR A 383 -17.17 53.79 14.30
CA THR A 383 -17.60 55.00 15.01
C THR A 383 -17.11 56.14 14.13
N GLN A 384 -18.02 56.98 13.65
CA GLN A 384 -17.75 57.99 12.61
C GLN A 384 -16.56 58.91 12.93
N ASP A 385 -16.11 58.93 14.18
CA ASP A 385 -14.96 59.68 14.68
C ASP A 385 -13.59 58.99 14.51
N ALA A 386 -13.52 57.74 14.04
CA ALA A 386 -12.28 56.96 13.92
C ALA A 386 -11.62 57.01 12.52
N ILE A 387 -12.12 57.82 11.59
CA ILE A 387 -11.41 58.09 10.34
C ILE A 387 -10.31 59.12 10.63
N PRO A 388 -9.01 58.75 10.56
CA PRO A 388 -7.94 59.71 10.74
C PRO A 388 -8.03 60.75 9.61
N GLN A 389 -8.25 62.03 9.94
CA GLN A 389 -8.27 63.12 8.95
C GLN A 389 -6.97 63.20 8.12
N SER A 390 -5.89 62.53 8.55
CA SER A 390 -4.64 62.41 7.81
C SER A 390 -4.77 61.64 6.48
N LEU A 391 -5.77 60.74 6.33
CA LEU A 391 -6.01 60.02 5.07
C LEU A 391 -6.83 60.83 4.04
N LEU A 392 -7.52 61.90 4.47
CA LEU A 392 -8.24 62.79 3.56
C LEU A 392 -7.33 63.81 2.86
N ASN A 393 -6.09 64.01 3.34
CA ASN A 393 -5.16 65.03 2.83
C ASN A 393 -4.05 64.50 1.91
N SER A 394 -3.96 63.20 1.62
CA SER A 394 -2.90 62.63 0.76
C SER A 394 -3.28 62.45 -0.72
N ARG A 395 -4.29 63.19 -1.20
CA ARG A 395 -4.64 63.28 -2.63
C ARG A 395 -3.67 64.25 -3.35
N GLY A 396 -2.41 63.89 -3.40
CA GLY A 396 -1.38 64.67 -4.08
C GLY A 396 -0.15 63.83 -4.44
N SER A 397 -0.06 63.49 -5.72
CA SER A 397 1.14 63.04 -6.46
C SER A 397 1.99 61.92 -5.86
N GLY A 398 2.02 60.76 -6.54
CA GLY A 398 3.16 59.86 -6.41
C GLY A 398 2.87 58.42 -6.77
N SER A 399 2.90 58.12 -8.07
CA SER A 399 3.06 56.78 -8.61
C SER A 399 4.28 56.07 -8.01
N ILE A 400 4.06 55.02 -7.22
CA ILE A 400 5.01 53.89 -7.11
C ILE A 400 4.21 52.59 -7.12
N ARG A 401 4.39 51.82 -8.19
CA ARG A 401 3.97 50.43 -8.33
C ARG A 401 4.72 49.59 -7.29
N SER A 402 4.01 49.13 -6.27
CA SER A 402 4.46 48.02 -5.44
C SER A 402 3.79 46.75 -5.92
N ALA A 403 4.58 45.94 -6.63
CA ALA A 403 4.25 44.56 -6.94
C ALA A 403 4.39 43.74 -5.66
N ALA A 404 3.28 43.40 -5.02
CA ALA A 404 3.24 42.42 -3.95
C ALA A 404 1.83 41.82 -3.84
N SER A 405 1.79 40.50 -3.62
CA SER A 405 0.62 39.64 -3.40
C SER A 405 -0.03 39.03 -4.65
N SER A 406 0.64 37.99 -5.16
CA SER A 406 0.11 37.01 -6.13
C SER A 406 -0.56 35.83 -5.41
N ASP A 407 -1.44 36.09 -4.43
CA ASP A 407 -2.13 35.02 -3.67
C ASP A 407 -3.66 35.18 -3.62
N SER A 408 -4.22 36.17 -4.32
CA SER A 408 -5.67 36.39 -4.41
C SER A 408 -6.28 36.11 -5.80
N GLU A 409 -5.45 35.81 -6.81
CA GLU A 409 -5.90 35.62 -8.19
C GLU A 409 -6.68 34.29 -8.40
N VAL A 410 -6.64 33.38 -7.42
CA VAL A 410 -7.34 32.08 -7.48
C VAL A 410 -8.80 32.20 -6.98
N VAL A 411 -9.13 33.22 -6.18
CA VAL A 411 -10.46 33.34 -5.55
C VAL A 411 -11.48 34.05 -6.45
N GLU A 412 -11.06 34.94 -7.36
CA GLU A 412 -11.98 35.61 -8.30
C GLU A 412 -12.47 34.71 -9.45
N ALA A 413 -12.01 33.46 -9.56
CA ALA A 413 -12.27 32.63 -10.73
C ALA A 413 -13.68 31.98 -10.77
N TYR A 414 -14.49 32.08 -9.70
CA TYR A 414 -15.74 31.32 -9.60
C TYR A 414 -16.95 32.07 -9.04
N ASP A 415 -16.97 33.40 -9.03
CA ASP A 415 -18.18 34.16 -8.66
C ASP A 415 -19.39 33.79 -9.54
N GLU A 416 -19.16 33.29 -10.75
CA GLU A 416 -20.20 32.83 -11.66
C GLU A 416 -20.64 31.38 -11.43
N LEU A 417 -19.95 30.57 -10.62
CA LEU A 417 -20.33 29.17 -10.40
C LEU A 417 -21.54 29.09 -9.46
N ALA A 418 -22.68 28.67 -9.99
CA ALA A 418 -23.93 28.62 -9.25
C ALA A 418 -24.27 27.22 -8.73
N GLU A 419 -23.86 26.17 -9.44
CA GLU A 419 -24.18 24.79 -9.09
C GLU A 419 -23.05 23.88 -9.57
N LEU A 420 -22.63 22.96 -8.72
CA LEU A 420 -21.77 21.83 -9.09
C LEU A 420 -22.42 20.56 -8.56
N THR A 421 -22.88 19.71 -9.46
CA THR A 421 -23.43 18.38 -9.15
C THR A 421 -22.46 17.35 -9.68
N LEU A 422 -22.02 16.43 -8.83
CA LEU A 422 -21.20 15.29 -9.24
C LEU A 422 -22.04 14.03 -9.05
N LEU A 423 -22.25 13.30 -10.13
CA LEU A 423 -22.80 11.96 -10.09
C LEU A 423 -21.63 10.99 -9.89
N LEU A 424 -21.59 10.38 -8.71
CA LEU A 424 -20.61 9.37 -8.35
C LEU A 424 -21.23 7.99 -8.53
N ASP A 425 -20.58 7.12 -9.31
CA ASP A 425 -21.01 5.72 -9.41
C ASP A 425 -20.42 4.90 -8.26
N THR A 426 -21.23 4.74 -7.22
CA THR A 426 -20.90 3.94 -6.03
C THR A 426 -20.98 2.44 -6.28
N SER A 427 -21.55 2.00 -7.41
CA SER A 427 -21.61 0.58 -7.76
C SER A 427 -20.26 0.03 -8.22
N ARG A 428 -19.34 0.92 -8.62
CA ARG A 428 -17.95 0.58 -8.93
C ARG A 428 -17.07 0.72 -7.71
N GLN A 429 -16.15 -0.23 -7.55
CA GLN A 429 -15.19 -0.28 -6.44
C GLN A 429 -14.32 0.98 -6.27
N LEU A 430 -14.23 1.84 -7.30
CA LEU A 430 -13.39 3.04 -7.28
C LEU A 430 -14.16 4.35 -7.13
N ILE A 431 -15.50 4.31 -6.98
CA ILE A 431 -16.37 5.51 -6.91
C ILE A 431 -15.95 6.55 -7.98
N ASP A 432 -16.16 6.19 -9.24
CA ASP A 432 -15.81 7.06 -10.36
C ASP A 432 -16.83 8.20 -10.50
N ILE A 433 -16.37 9.39 -10.92
CA ILE A 433 -17.26 10.48 -11.33
C ILE A 433 -17.82 10.14 -12.71
N GLU A 434 -19.08 9.70 -12.79
CA GLU A 434 -19.75 9.40 -14.06
C GLU A 434 -20.17 10.68 -14.78
N GLU A 435 -20.68 11.66 -14.04
CA GLU A 435 -21.13 12.93 -14.59
C GLU A 435 -20.78 14.10 -13.67
N ALA A 436 -20.35 15.21 -14.26
CA ALA A 436 -20.13 16.45 -13.55
C ALA A 436 -20.97 17.55 -14.22
N HIS A 437 -22.05 17.95 -13.56
CA HIS A 437 -22.89 19.05 -14.00
C HIS A 437 -22.43 20.34 -13.33
N ILE A 438 -21.99 21.30 -14.14
CA ILE A 438 -21.48 22.58 -13.66
C ILE A 438 -22.35 23.68 -14.24
N ARG A 439 -23.11 24.37 -13.40
CA ARG A 439 -23.97 25.48 -13.79
C ARG A 439 -23.33 26.79 -13.38
N PHE A 440 -23.29 27.72 -14.33
CA PHE A 440 -22.84 29.08 -14.08
C PHE A 440 -24.01 30.05 -14.18
N VAL A 441 -24.10 31.02 -13.27
CA VAL A 441 -25.06 32.13 -13.31
C VAL A 441 -24.28 33.43 -13.50
N ARG A 442 -24.64 34.20 -14.52
CA ARG A 442 -24.01 35.50 -14.76
C ARG A 442 -24.45 36.50 -13.71
N GLN A 443 -23.47 37.10 -13.03
CA GLN A 443 -23.74 38.08 -11.97
C GLN A 443 -24.08 39.50 -12.47
N SER A 444 -24.10 39.80 -13.78
CA SER A 444 -24.61 41.10 -14.24
C SER A 444 -25.20 41.11 -15.65
N GLU A 445 -26.27 41.91 -15.84
CA GLU A 445 -26.85 42.27 -17.14
C GLU A 445 -26.07 43.40 -17.85
N ARG A 446 -25.00 43.93 -17.26
CA ARG A 446 -24.24 45.03 -17.87
C ARG A 446 -23.55 44.55 -19.14
N ALA A 447 -24.00 45.09 -20.28
CA ALA A 447 -23.58 44.69 -21.63
C ALA A 447 -22.09 44.90 -21.95
N GLU A 448 -21.28 45.46 -21.05
CA GLU A 448 -19.91 45.89 -21.33
C GLU A 448 -18.84 44.80 -21.14
N MET A 449 -19.13 43.67 -20.48
CA MET A 449 -18.20 42.54 -20.43
C MET A 449 -18.77 41.33 -21.18
N ARG A 450 -18.80 41.42 -22.52
CA ARG A 450 -18.91 40.24 -23.40
C ARG A 450 -17.58 39.47 -23.48
N LEU A 451 -17.03 39.09 -22.33
CA LEU A 451 -16.09 37.97 -22.32
C LEU A 451 -16.96 36.72 -22.48
N GLY A 452 -16.69 35.92 -23.52
CA GLY A 452 -17.51 34.77 -23.89
C GLY A 452 -17.74 33.80 -22.73
N MET A 453 -18.69 32.86 -22.90
CA MET A 453 -18.98 31.81 -21.90
C MET A 453 -17.70 31.32 -21.23
N PRO A 454 -17.63 31.23 -19.89
CA PRO A 454 -16.47 30.66 -19.21
C PRO A 454 -16.28 29.23 -19.73
N THR A 455 -15.39 29.07 -20.71
CA THR A 455 -15.12 27.76 -21.30
C THR A 455 -14.34 26.92 -20.29
N LEU A 456 -14.60 25.62 -20.25
CA LEU A 456 -13.84 24.62 -19.47
C LEU A 456 -12.31 24.74 -19.59
N LYS A 457 -11.78 25.43 -20.62
CA LYS A 457 -10.36 25.79 -20.75
C LYS A 457 -9.81 26.59 -19.56
N ARG A 458 -10.61 27.47 -18.92
CA ARG A 458 -10.19 28.20 -17.70
C ARG A 458 -10.10 27.26 -16.49
N CYS A 459 -11.07 26.35 -16.32
CA CYS A 459 -11.02 25.32 -15.27
C CYS A 459 -9.85 24.33 -15.48
N ARG A 460 -9.57 23.96 -16.74
CA ARG A 460 -8.47 23.03 -17.08
C ARG A 460 -7.10 23.57 -16.65
N ALA A 461 -6.85 24.88 -16.72
CA ALA A 461 -5.57 25.45 -16.32
C ALA A 461 -5.32 25.37 -14.80
N SER A 462 -6.38 25.50 -13.98
CA SER A 462 -6.29 25.40 -12.52
C SER A 462 -6.21 23.94 -12.04
N ILE A 463 -7.03 23.06 -12.61
CA ILE A 463 -7.04 21.62 -12.25
C ILE A 463 -5.77 20.92 -12.77
N VAL A 464 -5.30 21.21 -13.99
CA VAL A 464 -4.07 20.60 -14.53
C VAL A 464 -2.82 21.15 -13.82
N SER A 465 -2.77 22.43 -13.43
CA SER A 465 -1.59 22.97 -12.71
C SER A 465 -1.49 22.48 -11.26
N SER A 466 -2.61 22.22 -10.60
CA SER A 466 -2.65 21.61 -9.25
C SER A 466 -2.31 20.11 -9.28
N VAL A 467 -2.78 19.38 -10.30
CA VAL A 467 -2.38 17.98 -10.53
C VAL A 467 -0.91 17.86 -10.97
N GLN A 468 -0.37 18.78 -11.79
CA GLN A 468 1.06 18.77 -12.16
C GLN A 468 1.99 19.14 -11.00
N LYS A 469 1.61 20.05 -10.09
CA LYS A 469 2.42 20.37 -8.91
C LYS A 469 2.47 19.23 -7.89
N SER A 470 1.41 18.41 -7.80
CA SER A 470 1.43 17.18 -7.00
C SER A 470 2.21 16.03 -7.66
N GLN A 471 2.63 16.16 -8.92
CA GLN A 471 3.43 15.16 -9.66
C GLN A 471 4.93 15.51 -9.75
N ALA A 472 5.35 16.63 -9.15
CA ALA A 472 6.73 17.16 -9.21
C ALA A 472 7.52 17.02 -7.89
N PHE A 473 7.04 16.22 -6.94
CA PHE A 473 7.78 15.81 -5.74
C PHE A 473 7.73 14.30 -5.55
#